data_AF-A0A844Q6F3-F1
#
_entry.id   AF-A0A844Q6F3-F1
#
_cell.length_a   1.000
_cell.length_b   1.000
_cell.length_c   1.000
_cell.angle_alpha   90.00
_cell.angle_beta   90.00
_cell.angle_gamma   90.00
#
_symmetry.space_group_name_H-M   'P 1'
#
loop_
_entity.id
_entity.type
_entity.pdbx_description
1 polymer ?
#
loop_
_entity_poly.entity_id
_entity_poly.type
_entity_poly.pdbx_seq_one_letter_code
_entity_poly.pdbx_strand_id
1 'polypeptide(L)'
;MKLMSFGTLFREFREEYLKIKQVEAALLLEIDQVVLSNYERGKREFPLTLLPKVKEIFHIPDDIFLAMVLNEPLKEARDQTIPFPEQAKEVQDDYTDSFASEYSHLIEQSPELRELLLVLSHLSEKDRRDLLNSFKGFTEVFQHTLERLHEAMNERTDDA
;
A
#
# COMPACT_ATOMS: atom_id res chain seq x y z
N MET A 1 -28.61 -9.84 2.92
CA MET A 1 -27.14 -9.89 2.75
C MET A 1 -26.70 -8.58 2.12
N LYS A 2 -25.81 -7.81 2.77
CA LYS A 2 -25.34 -6.53 2.22
C LYS A 2 -24.36 -6.85 1.10
N LEU A 3 -24.66 -6.46 -0.14
CA LEU A 3 -23.69 -6.57 -1.23
C LEU A 3 -22.45 -5.78 -0.83
N MET A 4 -21.30 -6.44 -0.71
CA MET A 4 -20.03 -5.76 -0.52
C MET A 4 -19.56 -5.26 -1.88
N SER A 5 -19.07 -4.03 -1.97
CA SER A 5 -18.43 -3.57 -3.20
C SER A 5 -17.00 -4.10 -3.28
N PHE A 6 -16.44 -4.19 -4.48
CA PHE A 6 -15.01 -4.50 -4.67
C PHE A 6 -14.12 -3.68 -3.74
N GLY A 7 -14.35 -2.37 -3.61
CA GLY A 7 -13.54 -1.52 -2.73
C GLY A 7 -13.62 -1.92 -1.26
N THR A 8 -14.78 -2.37 -0.80
CA THR A 8 -14.96 -2.86 0.59
C THR A 8 -14.21 -4.16 0.82
N LEU A 9 -14.23 -5.08 -0.17
CA LEU A 9 -13.50 -6.35 -0.11
C LEU A 9 -11.98 -6.12 -0.23
N PHE A 10 -11.55 -5.18 -1.08
CA PHE A 10 -10.16 -4.76 -1.15
C PHE A 10 -9.66 -4.19 0.18
N ARG A 11 -10.46 -3.37 0.86
CA ARG A 11 -10.14 -2.90 2.22
C ARG A 11 -9.97 -4.07 3.21
N GLU A 12 -10.91 -5.01 3.20
CA GLU A 12 -10.83 -6.20 4.06
C GLU A 12 -9.55 -6.99 3.78
N PHE A 13 -9.22 -7.22 2.52
CA PHE A 13 -7.97 -7.88 2.14
C PHE A 13 -6.74 -7.13 2.65
N ARG A 14 -6.70 -5.82 2.41
CA ARG A 14 -5.59 -4.95 2.84
C ARG A 14 -5.36 -4.99 4.35
N GLU A 15 -6.44 -4.92 5.14
CA GLU A 15 -6.38 -4.83 6.60
C GLU A 15 -6.24 -6.19 7.27
N GLU A 16 -6.87 -7.23 6.70
CA GLU A 16 -6.96 -8.55 7.34
C GLU A 16 -5.93 -9.54 6.84
N TYR A 17 -5.54 -9.46 5.57
CA TYR A 17 -4.53 -10.35 4.98
C TYR A 17 -3.17 -9.67 4.97
N LEU A 18 -3.06 -8.49 4.35
CA LEU A 18 -1.74 -7.84 4.17
C LEU A 18 -1.25 -7.07 5.40
N LYS A 19 -2.16 -6.66 6.29
CA LYS A 19 -1.86 -5.83 7.47
C LYS A 19 -1.21 -4.48 7.11
N ILE A 20 -1.48 -3.95 5.93
CA ILE A 20 -0.94 -2.67 5.45
C ILE A 20 -1.92 -1.50 5.64
N LYS A 21 -1.39 -0.29 5.75
CA LYS A 21 -2.21 0.92 5.96
C LYS A 21 -2.76 1.46 4.64
N GLN A 22 -3.89 2.17 4.71
CA GLN A 22 -4.48 2.82 3.52
C GLN A 22 -3.51 3.78 2.83
N VAL A 23 -2.70 4.52 3.59
CA VAL A 23 -1.70 5.44 3.03
C VAL A 23 -0.62 4.73 2.21
N GLU A 24 -0.20 3.54 2.63
CA GLU A 24 0.77 2.72 1.91
C GLU A 24 0.17 2.19 0.61
N ALA A 25 -1.05 1.65 0.68
CA ALA A 25 -1.76 1.18 -0.52
C ALA A 25 -2.06 2.31 -1.52
N ALA A 26 -2.37 3.52 -1.02
CA ALA A 26 -2.58 4.68 -1.86
C ALA A 26 -1.30 5.10 -2.60
N LEU A 27 -0.15 5.08 -1.90
CA LEU A 27 1.16 5.35 -2.50
C LEU A 27 1.51 4.32 -3.57
N LEU A 28 1.34 3.03 -3.27
CA LEU A 28 1.59 1.93 -4.21
C LEU A 28 0.69 2.03 -5.46
N LEU A 29 -0.56 2.45 -5.30
CA LEU A 29 -1.49 2.65 -6.41
C LEU A 29 -1.32 3.99 -7.14
N GLU A 30 -0.42 4.85 -6.68
CA GLU A 30 -0.20 6.21 -7.20
C GLU A 30 -1.49 7.05 -7.21
N ILE A 31 -2.28 6.95 -6.14
CA ILE A 31 -3.52 7.71 -5.96
C ILE A 31 -3.54 8.42 -4.62
N ASP A 32 -4.36 9.47 -4.54
CA ASP A 32 -4.59 10.18 -3.29
C ASP A 32 -5.29 9.27 -2.25
N GLN A 33 -4.87 9.37 -0.98
CA GLN A 33 -5.42 8.56 0.10
C GLN A 33 -6.94 8.76 0.29
N VAL A 34 -7.44 9.99 0.12
CA VAL A 34 -8.88 10.31 0.18
C VAL A 34 -9.63 9.64 -0.97
N VAL A 35 -9.01 9.58 -2.15
CA VAL A 35 -9.56 8.86 -3.31
C VAL A 35 -9.70 7.38 -3.00
N LEU A 36 -8.63 6.73 -2.49
CA LEU A 36 -8.71 5.33 -2.07
C LEU A 36 -9.77 5.11 -0.99
N SER A 37 -9.84 6.00 0.01
CA SER A 37 -10.85 5.95 1.08
C SER A 37 -12.28 6.04 0.56
N ASN A 38 -12.51 6.76 -0.54
CA ASN A 38 -13.83 6.84 -1.17
C ASN A 38 -14.20 5.53 -1.87
N TYR A 39 -13.24 4.86 -2.51
CA TYR A 39 -13.45 3.54 -3.10
C TYR A 39 -13.72 2.49 -2.02
N GLU A 40 -12.89 2.44 -0.98
CA GLU A 40 -12.98 1.42 0.08
C GLU A 40 -14.30 1.47 0.86
N ARG A 41 -14.88 2.67 1.01
CA ARG A 41 -16.17 2.88 1.68
C ARG A 41 -17.38 2.68 0.77
N GLY A 42 -17.17 2.41 -0.52
CA GLY A 42 -18.23 2.34 -1.53
C GLY A 42 -18.91 3.68 -1.81
N LYS A 43 -18.26 4.81 -1.44
CA LYS A 43 -18.75 6.16 -1.81
C LYS A 43 -18.56 6.44 -3.29
N ARG A 44 -17.56 5.79 -3.89
CA ARG A 44 -17.28 5.82 -5.32
C ARG A 44 -16.97 4.40 -5.78
N GLU A 45 -17.37 4.07 -7.00
CA GLU A 45 -17.06 2.79 -7.61
C GLU A 45 -15.55 2.64 -7.84
N PHE A 46 -15.03 1.44 -7.63
CA PHE A 46 -13.62 1.16 -7.88
C PHE A 46 -13.37 1.13 -9.40
N PRO A 47 -12.45 1.95 -9.93
CA PRO A 47 -12.24 2.01 -11.38
C PRO A 47 -11.80 0.66 -11.94
N LEU A 48 -12.46 0.20 -13.01
CA LEU A 48 -12.09 -1.05 -13.70
C LEU A 48 -10.63 -1.03 -14.18
N THR A 49 -10.12 0.15 -14.55
CA THR A 49 -8.74 0.36 -14.99
C THR A 49 -7.71 0.14 -13.88
N LEU A 50 -8.10 0.21 -12.61
CA LEU A 50 -7.21 -0.04 -11.47
C LEU A 50 -7.22 -1.50 -11.03
N LEU A 51 -8.19 -2.32 -11.46
CA LEU A 51 -8.28 -3.71 -11.01
C LEU A 51 -7.05 -4.56 -11.34
N PRO A 52 -6.46 -4.48 -12.56
CA PRO A 52 -5.24 -5.23 -12.86
C PRO A 52 -4.07 -4.78 -11.98
N LYS A 53 -3.90 -3.46 -11.82
CA LYS A 53 -2.85 -2.89 -10.95
C LYS A 53 -2.99 -3.38 -9.51
N VAL A 54 -4.20 -3.38 -8.97
CA VAL A 54 -4.48 -3.88 -7.62
C VAL A 54 -4.09 -5.35 -7.48
N LYS A 55 -4.45 -6.19 -8.46
CA LYS A 55 -4.09 -7.60 -8.43
C LYS A 55 -2.58 -7.80 -8.41
N GLU A 56 -1.88 -7.11 -9.30
CA GLU A 56 -0.42 -7.24 -9.48
C GLU A 56 0.34 -6.71 -8.27
N ILE A 57 0.10 -5.45 -7.88
CA ILE A 57 0.85 -4.76 -6.82
C ILE A 57 0.68 -5.42 -5.45
N PHE A 58 -0.53 -5.90 -5.16
CA PHE A 58 -0.83 -6.53 -3.87
C PHE A 58 -0.74 -8.06 -3.91
N HIS A 59 -0.24 -8.62 -5.02
CA HIS A 59 -0.07 -10.06 -5.22
C HIS A 59 -1.32 -10.85 -4.83
N ILE A 60 -2.50 -10.37 -5.24
CA ILE A 60 -3.78 -10.95 -4.82
C ILE A 60 -3.95 -12.30 -5.50
N PRO A 61 -4.13 -13.41 -4.75
CA PRO A 61 -4.42 -14.72 -5.33
C PRO A 61 -5.65 -14.69 -6.23
N ASP A 62 -5.64 -15.50 -7.29
CA ASP A 62 -6.67 -15.51 -8.34
C ASP A 62 -8.08 -15.76 -7.79
N ASP A 63 -8.21 -16.66 -6.82
CA ASP A 63 -9.46 -17.03 -6.16
C ASP A 63 -10.01 -15.89 -5.29
N ILE A 64 -9.15 -15.26 -4.49
CA ILE A 64 -9.48 -14.07 -3.69
C ILE A 64 -9.89 -12.93 -4.62
N PHE A 65 -9.12 -12.68 -5.68
CA PHE A 65 -9.42 -11.62 -6.63
C PHE A 65 -10.73 -11.86 -7.36
N LEU A 66 -11.01 -13.10 -7.77
CA LEU A 66 -12.28 -13.48 -8.38
C LEU A 66 -13.44 -13.23 -7.41
N ALA A 67 -13.31 -13.63 -6.14
CA ALA A 67 -14.34 -13.35 -5.13
C ALA A 67 -14.57 -11.84 -4.95
N MET A 68 -13.52 -11.01 -4.97
CA MET A 68 -13.67 -9.55 -4.95
C MET A 68 -14.48 -9.04 -6.14
N VAL A 69 -14.21 -9.53 -7.35
CA VAL A 69 -14.90 -9.13 -8.58
C VAL A 69 -16.36 -9.58 -8.57
N LEU A 70 -16.63 -10.78 -8.04
CA LEU A 70 -17.98 -11.34 -7.91
C LEU A 70 -18.76 -10.79 -6.72
N ASN A 71 -18.14 -9.95 -5.89
CA ASN A 71 -18.69 -9.41 -4.64
C ASN A 71 -19.04 -10.50 -3.60
N GLU A 72 -18.23 -11.55 -3.57
CA GLU A 72 -18.36 -12.69 -2.65
C GLU A 72 -17.48 -12.49 -1.40
N PRO A 73 -17.86 -13.08 -0.25
CA PRO A 73 -17.05 -13.01 0.96
C PRO A 73 -15.67 -13.66 0.79
N LEU A 74 -14.60 -12.96 1.16
CA LEU A 74 -13.22 -13.47 0.99
C LEU A 74 -12.95 -14.75 1.80
N LYS A 75 -13.64 -14.92 2.94
CA LYS A 75 -13.52 -16.09 3.80
C LYS A 75 -13.99 -17.39 3.14
N GLU A 76 -14.80 -17.28 2.09
CA GLU A 76 -15.38 -18.43 1.39
C GLU A 76 -14.66 -18.73 0.08
N ALA A 77 -13.76 -17.84 -0.35
CA ALA A 77 -13.08 -17.88 -1.65
C ALA A 77 -11.97 -18.94 -1.74
N ARG A 78 -11.31 -19.22 -0.61
CA ARG A 78 -10.16 -20.15 -0.53
C ARG A 78 -10.54 -21.48 0.12
N ASP A 79 -9.59 -22.42 0.10
CA ASP A 79 -9.74 -23.76 0.65
C ASP A 79 -10.25 -23.72 2.10
N GLN A 80 -11.51 -24.11 2.29
CA GLN A 80 -12.19 -24.10 3.59
C GLN A 80 -11.61 -25.12 4.58
N THR A 81 -10.73 -26.02 4.14
CA THR A 81 -10.02 -26.95 5.01
C THR A 81 -8.87 -26.29 5.77
N ILE A 82 -8.36 -25.15 5.27
CA ILE A 82 -7.29 -24.38 5.91
C ILE A 82 -7.90 -23.27 6.76
N PRO A 83 -7.56 -23.13 8.06
CA PRO A 83 -8.01 -22.02 8.87
C PRO A 83 -7.63 -20.65 8.27
N PHE A 84 -8.56 -19.69 8.31
CA PHE A 84 -8.34 -18.33 7.81
C PHE A 84 -7.02 -17.67 8.26
N PRO A 85 -6.57 -17.77 9.54
CA PRO A 85 -5.31 -17.16 9.96
C PRO A 85 -4.08 -17.71 9.23
N GLU A 86 -4.10 -18.99 8.84
CA GLU A 86 -3.00 -19.61 8.09
C GLU A 86 -2.99 -19.12 6.65
N GLN A 87 -4.16 -19.02 6.01
CA GLN A 87 -4.29 -18.45 4.66
C GLN A 87 -3.86 -16.98 4.62
N ALA A 88 -4.28 -16.19 5.60
CA ALA A 88 -3.91 -14.78 5.70
C ALA A 88 -2.40 -14.61 5.87
N LYS A 89 -1.77 -15.50 6.65
CA LYS A 89 -0.32 -15.50 6.84
C LYS A 89 0.43 -15.86 5.56
N GLU A 90 0.00 -16.88 4.83
CA GLU A 90 0.60 -17.25 3.53
C GLU A 90 0.61 -16.06 2.57
N VAL A 91 -0.53 -15.38 2.41
CA VAL A 91 -0.66 -14.19 1.56
C VAL A 91 0.22 -13.05 2.06
N GLN A 92 0.31 -12.86 3.39
CA GLN A 92 1.16 -11.84 3.98
C GLN A 92 2.65 -12.10 3.74
N ASP A 93 3.08 -13.36 3.90
CA ASP A 93 4.46 -13.78 3.69
C ASP A 93 4.83 -13.58 2.20
N ASP A 94 3.98 -14.01 1.27
CA ASP A 94 4.16 -13.82 -0.18
C ASP A 94 4.28 -12.33 -0.56
N TYR A 95 3.43 -11.47 0.00
CA TYR A 95 3.50 -10.03 -0.22
C TYR A 95 4.79 -9.43 0.35
N THR A 96 5.18 -9.83 1.56
CA THR A 96 6.37 -9.31 2.23
C THR A 96 7.65 -9.69 1.49
N ASP A 97 7.72 -10.93 1.01
CA ASP A 97 8.85 -11.43 0.23
C ASP A 97 8.94 -10.71 -1.12
N SER A 98 7.81 -10.51 -1.79
CA SER A 98 7.74 -9.78 -3.06
C SER A 98 8.16 -8.32 -2.89
N PHE A 99 7.65 -7.65 -1.85
CA PHE A 99 8.03 -6.28 -1.48
C PHE A 99 9.53 -6.16 -1.20
N ALA A 100 10.09 -7.06 -0.38
CA ALA A 100 11.51 -7.06 -0.06
C ALA A 100 12.36 -7.28 -1.33
N SER A 101 11.91 -8.17 -2.22
CA SER A 101 12.58 -8.44 -3.49
C SER A 101 12.56 -7.21 -4.40
N GLU A 102 11.40 -6.56 -4.57
CA GLU A 102 11.23 -5.38 -5.43
C GLU A 102 12.16 -4.24 -5.01
N TYR A 103 12.27 -3.95 -3.71
CA TYR A 103 13.06 -2.82 -3.21
C TYR A 103 14.48 -3.20 -2.78
N SER A 104 14.88 -4.47 -2.91
CA SER A 104 16.23 -4.94 -2.56
C SER A 104 17.34 -4.14 -3.24
N HIS A 105 17.15 -3.81 -4.51
CA HIS A 105 18.12 -3.05 -5.30
C HIS A 105 18.36 -1.63 -4.74
N LEU A 106 17.36 -0.98 -4.13
CA LEU A 106 17.52 0.33 -3.50
C LEU A 106 18.47 0.24 -2.29
N ILE A 107 18.34 -0.83 -1.51
CA ILE A 107 19.21 -1.10 -0.37
C ILE A 107 20.64 -1.39 -0.85
N GLU A 108 20.79 -2.14 -1.94
CA GLU A 108 22.11 -2.46 -2.52
C GLU A 108 22.81 -1.23 -3.12
N GLN A 109 22.06 -0.28 -3.68
CA GLN A 109 22.62 0.86 -4.38
C GLN A 109 22.81 2.11 -3.51
N SER A 110 22.14 2.22 -2.37
CA SER A 110 22.27 3.36 -1.46
C SER A 110 23.03 3.02 -0.17
N PRO A 111 24.30 3.45 -0.04
CA PRO A 111 25.02 3.39 1.24
C PRO A 111 24.27 4.07 2.39
N GLU A 112 23.61 5.19 2.11
CA GLU A 112 22.87 5.99 3.09
C GLU A 112 21.66 5.22 3.62
N LEU A 113 20.94 4.50 2.75
CA LEU A 113 19.83 3.65 3.17
C LEU A 113 20.32 2.48 4.04
N ARG A 114 21.46 1.88 3.71
CA ARG A 114 22.06 0.83 4.55
C ARG A 114 22.49 1.36 5.92
N GLU A 115 23.08 2.55 5.97
CA GLU A 115 23.44 3.21 7.23
C GLU A 115 22.20 3.50 8.07
N LEU A 116 21.13 4.03 7.46
CA LEU A 116 19.85 4.24 8.14
C LEU A 116 19.28 2.93 8.69
N LEU A 117 19.27 1.85 7.92
CA LEU A 117 18.81 0.54 8.38
C LEU A 117 19.65 0.02 9.55
N LEU A 118 20.97 0.24 9.52
CA LEU A 118 21.86 -0.11 10.63
C LEU A 118 21.55 0.72 11.89
N VAL A 119 21.29 2.02 11.76
CA VAL A 119 20.86 2.85 12.90
C VAL A 119 19.54 2.31 13.46
N LEU A 120 18.55 2.06 12.60
CA LEU A 120 17.24 1.55 12.99
C LEU A 120 17.32 0.20 13.71
N SER A 121 18.27 -0.67 13.36
CA SER A 121 18.42 -1.99 14.00
C SER A 121 18.97 -1.92 15.43
N HIS A 122 19.60 -0.82 15.82
CA HIS A 122 20.13 -0.60 17.18
C HIS A 122 19.14 0.12 18.10
N LEU A 123 18.01 0.60 17.58
CA LEU A 123 16.98 1.28 18.35
C LEU A 123 16.00 0.31 19.00
N SER A 124 15.41 0.73 20.12
CA SER A 124 14.24 0.04 20.66
C SER A 124 13.07 0.10 19.69
N GLU A 125 12.11 -0.82 19.77
CA GLU A 125 10.93 -0.78 18.88
C GLU A 125 10.15 0.54 18.98
N LYS A 126 10.12 1.14 20.16
CA LYS A 126 9.48 2.44 20.36
C LYS A 126 10.26 3.53 19.62
N ASP A 127 11.56 3.66 19.87
CA ASP A 127 12.37 4.72 19.28
C ASP A 127 12.48 4.57 17.76
N ARG A 128 12.55 3.33 17.26
CA ARG A 128 12.50 3.02 15.83
C ARG A 128 11.21 3.54 15.19
N ARG A 129 10.05 3.33 15.84
CA ARG A 129 8.76 3.84 15.35
C ARG A 129 8.71 5.37 15.39
N ASP A 130 9.18 5.98 16.48
CA ASP A 130 9.16 7.43 16.64
C ASP A 130 10.05 8.12 15.58
N LEU A 131 11.24 7.55 15.31
CA LEU A 131 12.14 8.03 14.26
C LEU A 131 11.51 7.89 12.86
N LEU A 132 10.97 6.72 12.52
CA LEU A 132 10.34 6.49 11.21
C LEU A 132 9.12 7.39 10.98
N ASN A 133 8.29 7.59 12.00
CA ASN A 133 7.16 8.52 11.92
C ASN A 133 7.62 9.96 11.71
N SER A 134 8.69 10.38 12.38
CA SER A 134 9.27 11.71 12.21
C SER A 134 9.84 11.88 10.80
N PHE A 135 10.61 10.88 10.33
CA PHE A 135 11.16 10.86 8.98
C PHE A 135 10.06 10.96 7.91
N LYS A 136 8.97 10.20 8.07
CA LYS A 136 7.79 10.28 7.19
C LYS A 136 7.19 11.69 7.16
N GLY A 137 7.00 12.33 8.31
CA GLY A 137 6.48 13.70 8.36
C GLY A 137 7.40 14.70 7.65
N PHE A 138 8.73 14.54 7.79
CA PHE A 138 9.69 15.38 7.07
C PHE A 138 9.63 15.16 5.55
N THR A 139 9.51 13.92 5.08
CA THR A 139 9.42 13.64 3.64
C THR A 139 8.16 14.23 3.03
N GLU A 140 7.02 14.17 3.72
CA GLU A 140 5.75 14.78 3.25
C GLU A 140 5.90 16.31 3.10
N VAL A 141 6.47 16.98 4.10
CA VAL A 141 6.70 18.44 4.06
C VAL A 141 7.71 18.80 2.95
N PHE A 142 8.77 18.01 2.81
CA PHE A 142 9.79 18.24 1.79
C PHE A 142 9.23 18.10 0.38
N GLN A 143 8.43 17.05 0.12
CA GLN A 143 7.74 16.85 -1.16
C GLN A 143 6.85 18.03 -1.52
N HIS A 144 5.98 18.47 -0.61
CA HIS A 144 5.14 19.65 -0.82
C HIS A 144 5.94 20.93 -1.07
N THR A 145 7.10 21.07 -0.43
CA THR A 145 7.97 22.23 -0.65
C THR A 145 8.61 22.19 -2.04
N LEU A 146 9.06 21.02 -2.50
CA LEU A 146 9.61 20.83 -3.84
C LEU A 146 8.57 21.09 -4.94
N GLU A 147 7.34 20.59 -4.77
CA GLU A 147 6.23 20.83 -5.71
C GLU A 147 6.00 22.33 -5.89
N ARG A 148 5.87 23.08 -4.79
CA ARG A 148 5.67 24.53 -4.81
C ARG A 148 6.83 25.29 -5.43
N LEU A 149 8.07 24.82 -5.23
CA LEU A 149 9.25 25.43 -5.85
C LEU A 149 9.26 25.21 -7.36
N HIS A 150 8.90 24.01 -7.82
CA HIS A 150 8.79 23.72 -9.25
C HIS A 150 7.67 24.54 -9.91
N GLU A 151 6.50 24.67 -9.28
CA GLU A 151 5.41 25.53 -9.75
C GLU A 151 5.87 26.99 -9.91
N ALA A 152 6.49 27.56 -8.86
CA ALA A 152 6.97 28.94 -8.88
C ALA A 152 8.10 29.19 -9.89
N MET A 153 8.89 28.16 -10.24
CA MET A 153 9.91 28.25 -11.28
C MET A 153 9.31 28.21 -12.68
N ASN A 154 8.28 27.39 -12.91
CA ASN A 154 7.61 27.29 -14.22
C ASN A 154 6.77 28.54 -14.54
N GLU A 155 6.10 29.12 -13.55
CA GLU A 155 5.36 30.38 -13.72
C GLU A 155 6.27 31.55 -14.14
N ARG A 156 7.54 31.55 -13.70
CA ARG A 156 8.51 32.59 -14.07
C ARG A 156 9.09 32.44 -15.48
N THR A 157 9.00 31.25 -16.08
CA THR A 157 9.47 31.01 -17.45
C THR A 157 8.40 31.26 -18.51
N ASP A 158 7.12 31.26 -18.14
CA ASP A 158 6.01 31.57 -19.07
C ASP A 158 5.73 33.09 -19.20
N ASP A 159 6.24 33.90 -18.26
CA ASP A 159 6.12 35.37 -18.26
C ASP A 159 7.33 36.09 -18.93
N ALA A 160 8.31 35.36 -19.47
CA ALA A 160 9.54 35.88 -20.09
C ALA A 160 9.63 35.60 -21.60
#